data_AF-A0A7L1BQY8-F1
#
_entry.id   AF-A0A7L1BQY8-F1
#
_cell.length_a   1.000
_cell.length_b   1.000
_cell.length_c   1.000
_cell.angle_alpha   90.00
_cell.angle_beta   90.00
_cell.angle_gamma   90.00
#
_symmetry.space_group_name_H-M   'P 1'
#
loop_
_entity.id
_entity.type
_entity.pdbx_description
1 polymer ?
#
loop_
_entity_poly.entity_id
_entity_poly.type
_entity_poly.pdbx_seq_one_letter_code
_entity_poly.pdbx_strand_id
1 'polypeptide(L)'
;VGRVASRLCQELRLARPPVCRQAVQLFQGDVVAAWARSVLRPPEACGLLLGPGCGHWDILGAWNLSLPAAPKPPVRPPTPPPPGAPTARILFLTDLHWDRQYVPGSAAACPDPLCCRGALREGPGTAGFWGTYSKCDLPLHTIDALLAQLPNSTSHTSNSSRNGTGGFAAAYWT
;
A
#
# COMPACT_ATOMS: atom_id res chain seq x y z
N VAL A 1 4.64 -17.57 22.75
CA VAL A 1 4.86 -17.30 21.32
C VAL A 1 5.60 -15.98 21.07
N GLY A 2 5.07 -14.82 21.47
CA GLY A 2 5.71 -13.53 21.19
C GLY A 2 7.17 -13.36 21.64
N ARG A 3 7.54 -13.85 22.84
CA ARG A 3 8.95 -13.81 23.30
C ARG A 3 9.89 -14.61 22.39
N VAL A 4 9.48 -15.79 21.95
CA VAL A 4 10.28 -16.65 21.06
C VAL A 4 10.40 -16.01 19.68
N ALA A 5 9.29 -15.53 19.10
CA ALA A 5 9.30 -14.87 17.80
C ALA A 5 10.15 -13.58 17.80
N SER A 6 10.05 -12.77 18.87
CA SER A 6 10.86 -11.55 19.02
C SER A 6 12.36 -11.86 19.16
N ARG A 7 12.72 -12.94 19.87
CA ARG A 7 14.11 -13.41 19.99
C ARG A 7 14.64 -13.89 18.64
N LEU A 8 13.87 -14.70 17.93
CA LEU A 8 14.25 -15.21 16.61
C LEU A 8 14.45 -14.05 15.60
N CYS A 9 13.56 -13.05 15.61
CA CYS A 9 13.68 -11.84 14.79
C CYS A 9 15.02 -11.11 15.03
N GLN A 10 15.48 -11.04 16.28
CA GLN A 10 16.73 -10.40 16.66
C GLN A 10 17.95 -11.25 16.30
N GLU A 11 17.92 -12.56 16.56
CA GLU A 11 19.01 -13.49 16.23
C GLU A 11 19.25 -13.57 14.72
N LEU A 12 18.18 -13.57 13.92
CA LEU A 12 18.22 -13.52 12.46
C LEU A 12 18.49 -12.11 11.90
N ARG A 13 18.63 -11.10 12.76
CA ARG A 13 18.89 -9.69 12.40
C ARG A 13 17.89 -9.12 11.37
N LEU A 14 16.62 -9.46 11.48
CA LEU A 14 15.58 -9.01 10.53
C LEU A 14 15.26 -7.51 10.69
N ALA A 15 15.36 -6.99 11.92
CA ALA A 15 15.19 -5.58 12.22
C ALA A 15 15.89 -5.25 13.55
N ARG A 16 15.95 -3.96 13.90
CA ARG A 16 16.44 -3.56 15.23
C ARG A 16 15.58 -4.15 16.35
N PRO A 17 16.16 -4.40 17.55
CA PRO A 17 15.42 -5.00 18.67
C PRO A 17 14.10 -4.30 19.05
N PRO A 18 13.99 -2.95 19.06
CA PRO A 18 12.71 -2.29 19.31
C PRO A 18 11.64 -2.62 18.25
N VAL A 19 12.01 -2.63 16.98
CA VAL A 19 11.11 -2.96 15.85
C VAL A 19 10.65 -4.41 15.95
N CYS A 20 11.57 -5.35 16.18
CA CYS A 20 11.22 -6.77 16.38
C CYS A 20 10.23 -6.95 17.55
N ARG A 21 10.44 -6.28 18.69
CA ARG A 21 9.52 -6.36 19.83
C ARG A 21 8.16 -5.77 19.52
N GLN A 22 8.11 -4.56 18.95
CA GLN A 22 6.86 -3.87 18.68
C GLN A 22 6.03 -4.55 17.60
N ALA A 23 6.66 -4.97 16.50
CA ALA A 23 5.99 -5.70 15.42
C ALA A 23 5.41 -7.02 15.95
N VAL A 24 6.20 -7.82 16.66
CA VAL A 24 5.69 -9.08 17.23
C VAL A 24 4.60 -8.81 18.27
N GLN A 25 4.75 -7.79 19.11
CA GLN A 25 3.73 -7.43 20.10
C GLN A 25 2.40 -7.07 19.44
N LEU A 26 2.45 -6.33 18.33
CA LEU A 26 1.28 -5.90 17.57
C LEU A 26 0.58 -7.10 16.89
N PHE A 27 1.33 -7.95 16.19
CA PHE A 27 0.74 -8.98 15.32
C PHE A 27 0.52 -10.36 15.98
N GLN A 28 1.16 -10.65 17.13
CA GLN A 28 1.12 -12.02 17.69
C GLN A 28 -0.30 -12.53 17.98
N GLY A 29 -1.24 -11.66 18.35
CA GLY A 29 -2.61 -12.06 18.67
C GLY A 29 -3.33 -12.58 17.44
N ASP A 30 -3.35 -11.78 16.37
CA ASP A 30 -4.02 -12.11 15.11
C ASP A 30 -3.36 -13.29 14.41
N VAL A 31 -2.02 -13.36 14.41
CA VAL A 31 -1.30 -14.48 13.79
C VAL A 31 -1.60 -15.80 14.52
N VAL A 32 -1.56 -15.81 15.86
CA VAL A 32 -1.89 -17.02 16.63
C VAL A 32 -3.36 -17.42 16.40
N ALA A 33 -4.28 -16.46 16.38
CA ALA A 33 -5.69 -16.73 16.12
C ALA A 33 -5.94 -17.27 14.70
N ALA A 34 -5.29 -16.68 13.69
CA ALA A 34 -5.37 -17.13 12.32
C ALA A 34 -4.88 -18.57 12.19
N TRP A 35 -3.71 -18.90 12.77
CA TRP A 35 -3.19 -20.27 12.78
C TRP A 35 -4.10 -21.24 13.51
N ALA A 36 -4.59 -20.87 14.69
CA ALA A 36 -5.51 -21.71 15.48
C ALA A 36 -6.83 -22.03 14.75
N ARG A 37 -7.31 -21.09 13.92
CA ARG A 37 -8.57 -21.20 13.16
C ARG A 37 -8.40 -21.73 11.74
N SER A 38 -7.16 -21.92 11.29
CA SER A 38 -6.82 -22.46 9.96
C SER A 38 -5.90 -23.68 10.13
N VAL A 39 -4.59 -23.51 9.97
CA VAL A 39 -3.58 -24.58 9.91
C VAL A 39 -3.68 -25.56 11.08
N LEU A 40 -3.93 -25.07 12.29
CA LEU A 40 -3.98 -25.89 13.51
C LEU A 40 -5.38 -26.38 13.85
N ARG A 41 -6.38 -26.06 13.03
CA ARG A 41 -7.74 -26.56 13.20
C ARG A 41 -7.72 -28.09 12.99
N PRO A 42 -8.36 -28.89 13.86
CA PRO A 42 -8.24 -30.35 13.80
C PRO A 42 -8.50 -30.95 12.40
N PRO A 43 -9.64 -30.73 11.73
CA PRO A 43 -9.87 -31.28 10.38
C PRO A 43 -8.81 -30.87 9.34
N GLU A 44 -8.22 -29.68 9.42
CA GLU A 44 -7.16 -29.24 8.51
C GLU A 44 -5.88 -30.04 8.77
N ALA A 45 -5.36 -29.94 10.00
CA ALA A 45 -4.11 -30.60 10.39
C ALA A 45 -4.18 -32.12 10.21
N CYS A 46 -5.29 -32.72 10.60
CA CYS A 46 -5.57 -34.15 10.43
C CYS A 46 -5.65 -34.54 8.95
N GLY A 47 -6.37 -33.75 8.14
CA GLY A 47 -6.52 -33.99 6.70
C GLY A 47 -5.18 -33.93 5.98
N LEU A 48 -4.30 -33.00 6.36
CA LEU A 48 -2.95 -32.86 5.81
C LEU A 48 -2.04 -34.05 6.19
N LEU A 49 -2.05 -34.47 7.45
CA LEU A 49 -1.10 -35.47 7.97
C LEU A 49 -1.54 -36.92 7.75
N LEU A 50 -2.84 -37.19 7.88
CA LEU A 50 -3.41 -38.54 7.90
C LEU A 50 -4.35 -38.81 6.72
N GLY A 51 -4.55 -37.80 5.86
CA GLY A 51 -5.36 -37.91 4.65
C GLY A 51 -6.87 -37.75 4.88
N PRO A 52 -7.67 -37.98 3.82
CA PRO A 52 -9.09 -37.61 3.77
C PRO A 52 -9.99 -38.39 4.75
N GLY A 53 -9.53 -39.53 5.27
CA GLY A 53 -10.26 -40.29 6.29
C GLY A 53 -10.25 -39.63 7.68
N CYS A 54 -9.37 -38.65 7.92
CA CYS A 54 -9.24 -37.96 9.20
C CYS A 54 -9.68 -36.50 9.15
N GLY A 55 -9.68 -35.89 7.96
CA GLY A 55 -10.07 -34.49 7.77
C GLY A 55 -9.95 -34.03 6.32
N HIS A 56 -10.02 -32.72 6.09
CA HIS A 56 -9.87 -32.12 4.77
C HIS A 56 -8.96 -30.91 4.89
N TRP A 57 -7.90 -30.87 4.09
CA TRP A 57 -6.98 -29.74 4.00
C TRP A 57 -7.30 -28.92 2.76
N ASP A 58 -7.77 -27.69 2.94
CA ASP A 58 -8.15 -26.79 1.83
C ASP A 58 -7.52 -25.39 1.92
N ILE A 59 -6.57 -25.18 2.83
CA ILE A 59 -5.86 -23.91 2.97
C ILE A 59 -5.15 -23.56 1.65
N LEU A 60 -5.56 -22.42 1.07
CA LEU A 60 -5.12 -21.94 -0.24
C LEU A 60 -5.45 -22.90 -1.41
N GLY A 61 -6.47 -23.74 -1.23
CA GLY A 61 -6.98 -24.64 -2.26
C GLY A 61 -7.52 -23.89 -3.49
N ALA A 62 -7.47 -24.56 -4.64
CA ALA A 62 -8.02 -24.03 -5.87
C ALA A 62 -9.53 -23.82 -5.74
N TRP A 63 -10.01 -22.66 -6.18
CA TRP A 63 -11.41 -22.30 -6.23
C TRP A 63 -11.75 -21.72 -7.60
N ASN A 64 -12.99 -21.91 -8.04
CA ASN A 64 -13.47 -21.44 -9.34
C ASN A 64 -14.69 -20.54 -9.17
N LEU A 65 -14.84 -19.57 -10.09
CA LEU A 65 -16.04 -18.76 -10.23
C LEU A 65 -16.86 -19.24 -11.42
N SER A 66 -18.14 -19.52 -11.17
CA SER A 66 -19.08 -19.80 -12.25
C SER A 66 -19.59 -18.47 -12.83
N LEU A 67 -19.37 -18.27 -14.13
CA LEU A 67 -19.92 -17.12 -14.84
C LEU A 67 -21.39 -17.37 -15.21
N PRO A 68 -22.20 -16.32 -15.39
CA PRO A 68 -23.56 -16.47 -15.91
C PRO A 68 -23.56 -17.19 -17.27
N ALA A 69 -24.61 -17.98 -17.53
CA ALA A 69 -24.75 -18.74 -18.78
C ALA A 69 -24.94 -17.88 -20.04
N ALA A 70 -25.12 -16.57 -19.87
CA ALA A 70 -25.24 -15.63 -20.98
C ALA A 70 -23.99 -15.68 -21.87
N PRO A 71 -24.14 -15.80 -23.19
CA PRO A 71 -23.00 -15.88 -24.10
C PRO A 71 -22.18 -14.60 -24.03
N LYS A 72 -20.85 -14.73 -24.02
CA LYS A 72 -19.92 -13.60 -24.09
C LYS A 72 -20.21 -12.80 -25.37
N PRO A 73 -20.49 -11.49 -25.28
CA PRO A 73 -20.66 -10.65 -26.47
C PRO A 73 -19.41 -10.68 -27.37
N PRO A 74 -19.57 -10.51 -28.70
CA PRO A 74 -18.42 -10.44 -29.59
C PRO A 74 -17.50 -9.28 -29.17
N VAL A 75 -16.19 -9.54 -29.15
CA VAL A 75 -15.19 -8.53 -28.78
C VAL A 75 -15.19 -7.43 -29.83
N ARG A 76 -15.48 -6.21 -29.41
CA ARG A 76 -15.41 -5.01 -30.26
C ARG A 76 -14.35 -4.08 -29.69
N PRO A 77 -13.24 -3.81 -30.41
CA PRO A 77 -12.22 -2.89 -29.93
C PRO A 77 -12.80 -1.46 -29.84
N PRO A 78 -12.34 -0.63 -28.89
CA PRO A 78 -12.72 0.76 -28.83
C PRO A 78 -12.35 1.49 -30.13
N THR A 79 -13.27 2.28 -30.68
CA THR A 79 -13.01 3.14 -31.83
C THR A 79 -12.44 4.49 -31.37
N PRO A 80 -11.45 5.07 -32.07
CA PRO A 80 -10.97 6.41 -31.77
C PRO A 80 -12.11 7.43 -31.74
N PRO A 81 -12.08 8.40 -30.82
CA PRO A 81 -13.09 9.44 -30.77
C PRO A 81 -13.02 10.32 -32.03
N PRO A 82 -14.17 10.79 -32.57
CA PRO A 82 -14.18 11.72 -33.69
C PRO A 82 -13.51 13.05 -33.33
N PRO A 83 -13.00 13.82 -34.32
CA PRO A 83 -12.46 15.16 -34.08
C PRO A 83 -13.48 16.04 -33.32
N GLY A 84 -13.04 16.66 -32.22
CA GLY A 84 -13.88 17.52 -31.38
C GLY A 84 -14.77 16.79 -30.35
N ALA A 85 -14.63 15.47 -30.19
CA ALA A 85 -15.32 14.75 -29.13
C ALA A 85 -14.96 15.31 -27.73
N PRO A 86 -15.93 15.36 -26.79
CA PRO A 86 -15.68 15.86 -25.45
C PRO A 86 -14.70 14.95 -24.70
N THR A 87 -13.77 15.57 -23.98
CA THR A 87 -12.78 14.87 -23.14
C THR A 87 -13.04 15.17 -21.67
N ALA A 88 -13.01 14.13 -20.83
CA ALA A 88 -13.02 14.29 -19.38
C ALA A 88 -11.60 14.20 -18.82
N ARG A 89 -11.29 15.03 -17.81
CA ARG A 89 -10.05 14.96 -17.05
C ARG A 89 -10.32 14.35 -15.69
N ILE A 90 -9.60 13.29 -15.33
CA ILE A 90 -9.76 12.61 -14.04
C ILE A 90 -8.48 12.79 -13.24
N LEU A 91 -8.61 13.26 -12.00
CA LEU A 91 -7.49 13.28 -11.04
C LEU A 91 -7.41 11.92 -10.36
N PHE A 92 -6.22 11.34 -10.32
CA PHE A 92 -5.94 10.10 -9.60
C PHE A 92 -4.72 10.30 -8.71
N LEU A 93 -4.93 10.24 -7.40
CA LEU A 93 -3.86 10.30 -6.40
C LEU A 93 -3.70 8.92 -5.77
N THR A 94 -2.49 8.46 -5.54
CA THR A 94 -2.25 7.16 -4.90
C THR A 94 -1.00 7.24 -4.06
N ASP A 95 -0.93 6.39 -3.03
CA ASP A 95 0.30 6.15 -2.26
C ASP A 95 0.89 7.46 -1.68
N LEU A 96 0.04 8.37 -1.21
CA LEU A 96 0.49 9.66 -0.64
C LEU A 96 1.38 9.48 0.58
N HIS A 97 1.20 8.38 1.33
CA HIS A 97 2.04 7.98 2.46
C HIS A 97 2.46 9.14 3.36
N TRP A 98 1.46 9.75 4.03
CA TRP A 98 1.73 10.83 4.98
C TRP A 98 2.38 10.30 6.26
N ASP A 99 3.57 10.79 6.55
CA ASP A 99 4.29 10.56 7.79
C ASP A 99 4.21 11.76 8.73
N ARG A 100 3.40 11.61 9.79
CA ARG A 100 3.28 12.58 10.89
C ARG A 100 4.58 12.80 11.66
N GLN A 101 5.53 11.87 11.57
CA GLN A 101 6.79 11.91 12.28
C GLN A 101 7.96 12.35 11.39
N TYR A 102 7.70 12.73 10.13
CA TYR A 102 8.75 13.22 9.24
C TYR A 102 9.38 14.50 9.81
N VAL A 103 10.71 14.52 9.93
CA VAL A 103 11.47 15.66 10.46
C VAL A 103 12.59 16.01 9.46
N PRO A 104 12.54 17.18 8.79
CA PRO A 104 13.64 17.66 7.99
C PRO A 104 14.96 17.72 8.79
N GLY A 105 16.06 17.34 8.16
CA GLY A 105 17.39 17.26 8.77
C GLY A 105 17.65 16.00 9.62
N SER A 106 16.65 15.15 9.86
CA SER A 106 16.86 13.85 10.50
C SER A 106 17.61 12.86 9.60
N ALA A 107 18.03 11.72 10.14
CA ALA A 107 18.76 10.71 9.37
C ALA A 107 17.89 10.06 8.29
N ALA A 108 18.29 10.19 7.03
CA ALA A 108 17.61 9.54 5.90
C ALA A 108 18.09 8.09 5.70
N ALA A 109 19.34 7.78 6.05
CA ALA A 109 19.86 6.41 6.06
C ALA A 109 19.92 5.86 7.49
N CYS A 110 18.84 5.19 7.90
CA CYS A 110 18.72 4.57 9.22
C CYS A 110 18.57 3.04 9.10
N PRO A 111 18.84 2.27 10.17
CA PRO A 111 18.68 0.81 10.18
C PRO A 111 17.22 0.33 10.30
N ASP A 112 16.26 1.22 10.51
CA ASP A 112 14.84 0.88 10.61
C ASP A 112 14.18 0.73 9.22
N PRO A 113 13.02 0.06 9.10
CA PRO A 113 12.31 -0.04 7.83
C PRO A 113 11.85 1.31 7.25
N LEU A 114 11.72 2.35 8.08
CA LEU A 114 11.29 3.68 7.68
C LEU A 114 12.10 4.74 8.44
N CYS A 115 12.68 5.68 7.70
CA CYS A 115 13.62 6.71 8.18
C CYS A 115 13.03 8.12 8.05
N CYS A 116 13.88 9.15 8.13
CA CYS A 116 13.48 10.57 8.09
C CYS A 116 12.60 11.01 9.27
N ARG A 117 12.70 10.30 10.40
CA ARG A 117 11.95 10.56 11.63
C ARG A 117 12.88 10.88 12.80
N GLY A 118 12.34 11.58 13.79
CA GLY A 118 12.98 11.76 15.09
C GLY A 118 14.06 12.84 15.10
N ALA A 119 15.03 12.71 16.01
CA ALA A 119 16.02 13.75 16.25
C ALA A 119 16.91 14.00 15.02
N LEU A 120 17.31 15.27 14.86
CA LEU A 120 18.42 15.66 13.99
C LEU A 120 19.62 14.78 14.37
N ARG A 121 20.06 13.95 13.44
CA ARG A 121 21.22 13.08 13.66
C ARG A 121 22.17 13.26 12.50
N GLU A 122 23.44 13.44 12.86
CA GLU A 122 24.53 13.31 11.91
C GLU A 122 24.62 11.84 11.47
N GLY A 123 24.54 11.64 10.17
CA GLY A 123 24.61 10.35 9.48
C GLY A 123 24.63 10.59 7.97
N PRO A 124 25.06 9.60 7.16
CA PRO A 124 25.05 9.75 5.71
C PRO A 124 23.61 9.93 5.21
N GLY A 125 23.35 11.03 4.50
CA GLY A 125 22.03 11.38 4.01
C GLY A 125 21.14 12.02 5.09
N THR A 126 20.76 13.27 4.85
CA THR A 126 19.84 14.04 5.70
C THR A 126 18.48 14.14 5.03
N ALA A 127 17.43 14.14 5.84
CA ALA A 127 16.07 14.29 5.36
C ALA A 127 15.88 15.70 4.77
N GLY A 128 15.54 15.80 3.49
CA GLY A 128 15.20 17.05 2.84
C GLY A 128 13.91 17.65 3.39
N PHE A 129 13.68 18.95 3.14
CA PHE A 129 12.44 19.60 3.56
C PHE A 129 11.23 18.95 2.87
N TRP A 130 11.23 18.80 1.54
CA TRP A 130 10.10 18.28 0.74
C TRP A 130 10.03 16.75 0.62
N GLY A 131 10.85 16.01 1.37
CA GLY A 131 11.04 14.57 1.15
C GLY A 131 12.49 14.24 0.79
N THR A 132 12.79 12.95 0.70
CA THR A 132 14.14 12.44 0.47
C THR A 132 14.10 11.14 -0.32
N TYR A 133 15.05 10.96 -1.24
CA TYR A 133 15.25 9.70 -1.96
C TYR A 133 15.89 8.63 -1.06
N SER A 134 15.08 8.07 -0.16
CA SER A 134 15.45 6.97 0.75
C SER A 134 14.17 6.19 1.11
N LYS A 135 14.27 5.25 2.05
CA LYS A 135 13.12 4.61 2.70
C LYS A 135 12.45 5.57 3.68
N CYS A 136 11.83 6.61 3.14
CA CYS A 136 11.13 7.66 3.85
C CYS A 136 9.78 7.93 3.20
N ASP A 137 8.79 8.26 4.02
CA ASP A 137 7.46 8.70 3.60
C ASP A 137 7.42 10.23 3.47
N LEU A 138 6.26 10.81 3.13
CA LEU A 138 6.12 12.24 2.85
C LEU A 138 5.71 13.07 4.08
N PRO A 139 6.29 14.27 4.27
CA PRO A 139 5.74 15.23 5.22
C PRO A 139 4.48 15.91 4.67
N LEU A 140 3.61 16.38 5.58
CA LEU A 140 2.32 16.97 5.23
C LEU A 140 2.45 18.13 4.25
N HIS A 141 3.43 19.02 4.44
CA HIS A 141 3.58 20.21 3.58
C HIS A 141 3.89 19.86 2.12
N THR A 142 4.43 18.67 1.84
CA THR A 142 4.63 18.21 0.45
C THR A 142 3.30 17.82 -0.19
N ILE A 143 2.42 17.16 0.58
CA ILE A 143 1.07 16.82 0.14
C ILE A 143 0.25 18.10 -0.05
N ASP A 144 0.34 19.05 0.89
CA ASP A 144 -0.34 20.34 0.77
C ASP A 144 0.14 21.11 -0.47
N ALA A 145 1.45 21.13 -0.73
CA ALA A 145 2.00 21.77 -1.93
C ALA A 145 1.54 21.10 -3.23
N LEU A 146 1.42 19.76 -3.24
CA LEU A 146 0.84 19.03 -4.38
C LEU A 146 -0.60 19.49 -4.62
N LEU A 147 -1.43 19.49 -3.58
CA LEU A 147 -2.85 19.83 -3.70
C LEU A 147 -3.06 21.31 -4.09
N ALA A 148 -2.21 22.21 -3.59
CA ALA A 148 -2.24 23.62 -3.93
C ALA A 148 -1.96 23.92 -5.41
N GLN A 149 -1.28 23.01 -6.13
CA GLN A 149 -0.97 23.17 -7.56
C GLN A 149 -2.04 22.61 -8.51
N LEU A 150 -3.03 21.89 -7.99
CA LEU A 150 -4.10 21.32 -8.80
C LEU A 150 -4.88 22.37 -9.63
N PRO A 151 -5.19 23.58 -9.11
CA PRO A 151 -5.85 24.63 -9.91
C PRO A 151 -5.00 25.13 -11.09
N ASN A 152 -3.67 25.11 -10.99
CA ASN A 152 -2.76 25.52 -12.07
C ASN A 152 -2.57 24.41 -13.11
N SER A 153 -2.80 23.17 -12.72
CA SER A 153 -2.73 22.02 -13.63
C SER A 153 -3.88 22.00 -14.64
N THR A 154 -4.95 22.77 -14.41
CA THR A 154 -6.11 22.90 -15.29
C THR A 154 -6.04 24.11 -16.24
N SER A 155 -5.13 25.06 -16.01
CA SER A 155 -5.04 26.31 -16.79
C SER A 155 -4.13 26.24 -18.03
N HIS A 156 -3.12 25.35 -18.06
CA HIS A 156 -2.17 25.27 -19.19
C HIS A 156 -2.71 24.66 -20.49
N THR A 157 -3.97 24.21 -20.52
CA THR A 157 -4.63 23.68 -21.73
C THR A 157 -5.76 24.56 -22.25
N SER A 158 -6.00 25.73 -21.68
CA SER A 158 -7.08 26.62 -22.10
C SER A 158 -6.68 27.47 -23.33
N ASN A 159 -6.44 26.81 -24.47
CA ASN A 159 -6.59 27.47 -25.77
C ASN A 159 -7.67 26.82 -26.64
N SER A 160 -8.53 25.98 -26.02
CA SER A 160 -9.75 25.47 -26.65
C SER A 160 -10.96 26.08 -25.95
N SER A 161 -11.69 26.90 -26.70
CA SER A 161 -13.10 27.28 -26.54
C SER A 161 -13.68 27.31 -25.12
N ARG A 162 -14.00 28.52 -24.66
CA ARG A 162 -14.85 28.84 -23.51
C ARG A 162 -16.23 28.15 -23.60
N ASN A 163 -16.33 26.91 -23.16
CA ASN A 163 -17.54 26.25 -22.66
C ASN A 163 -17.17 24.86 -22.11
N GLY A 164 -16.68 24.82 -20.88
CA GLY A 164 -16.36 23.57 -20.19
C GLY A 164 -15.59 23.86 -18.89
N THR A 165 -16.16 23.43 -17.77
CA THR A 165 -15.63 23.56 -16.39
C THR A 165 -14.11 23.35 -16.31
N GLY A 166 -13.36 24.39 -15.90
CA GLY A 166 -11.90 24.40 -15.78
C GLY A 166 -11.32 23.55 -14.63
N GLY A 167 -11.89 22.36 -14.41
CA GLY A 167 -11.59 21.45 -13.31
C GLY A 167 -11.56 19.99 -13.74
N PHE A 168 -11.23 19.11 -12.81
CA PHE A 168 -11.37 17.66 -13.01
C PHE A 168 -12.85 17.27 -12.99
N ALA A 169 -13.25 16.35 -13.87
CA ALA A 169 -14.60 15.78 -13.91
C ALA A 169 -14.86 14.81 -12.74
N ALA A 170 -13.79 14.18 -12.22
CA ALA A 170 -13.81 13.34 -11.04
C ALA A 170 -12.42 13.29 -10.41
N ALA A 171 -12.36 12.97 -9.11
CA ALA A 171 -11.13 12.73 -8.37
C ALA A 171 -11.24 11.41 -7.61
N TYR A 172 -10.19 10.59 -7.68
CA TYR A 172 -10.08 9.32 -6.97
C TYR A 172 -8.78 9.30 -6.17
N TRP A 173 -8.81 8.61 -5.03
CA TRP A 173 -7.64 8.32 -4.23
C TRP A 173 -7.65 6.90 -3.69
N THR A 174 -6.46 6.30 -3.61
CA THR A 174 -6.23 4.97 -3.03
C THR A 174 -5.17 5.01 -1.94
#